data_AF-A0A2W2CNF8-F1
#
_entry.id   AF-A0A2W2CNF8-F1
#
_cell.length_a   1.000
_cell.length_b   1.000
_cell.length_c   1.000
_cell.angle_alpha   90.00
_cell.angle_beta   90.00
_cell.angle_gamma   90.00
#
_symmetry.space_group_name_H-M   'P 1'
#
loop_
_entity.id
_entity.type
_entity.pdbx_description
1 polymer ?
#
loop_
_entity_poly.entity_id
_entity_poly.type
_entity_poly.pdbx_seq_one_letter_code
_entity_poly.pdbx_strand_id
1 'polypeptide(L)'
;DVVLLVGGTDGGDADTLTHNATRLARARWRVPVVLAGNVDVRDELSALLVGAGVPVTVADNVLPRIGVLAPDSARAAIRRVFLRHVIGGKGLSRGGRFARLVRTATPDAVLTGVEVLAEVVGGDLMVVDVGGATTDVYSVLTPDERAGGPGREVAGQLWR
;
A
#
# COMPACT_ATOMS: atom_id res chain seq x y z
N ASP A 1 3.99 13.70 4.68
CA ASP A 1 4.54 12.38 5.05
C ASP A 1 3.43 11.40 5.37
N VAL A 2 3.74 10.11 5.42
CA VAL A 2 2.81 9.02 5.78
C VAL A 2 3.58 7.99 6.61
N VAL A 3 2.95 7.47 7.66
CA VAL A 3 3.50 6.37 8.47
C VAL A 3 2.71 5.09 8.18
N LEU A 4 3.40 4.00 7.86
CA LEU A 4 2.80 2.66 7.79
C LEU A 4 3.09 1.93 9.11
N LEU A 5 2.05 1.52 9.81
CA LEU A 5 2.14 0.73 11.02
C LEU A 5 1.70 -0.70 10.75
N VAL A 6 2.63 -1.64 10.91
CA VAL A 6 2.49 -3.08 10.68
C VAL A 6 3.11 -3.84 11.83
N GLY A 7 2.71 -5.11 12.00
CA GLY A 7 3.24 -5.96 13.05
C GLY A 7 2.19 -6.95 13.52
N GLY A 8 2.66 -8.12 13.98
CA GLY A 8 1.80 -9.22 14.37
C GLY A 8 1.16 -9.94 13.18
N THR A 9 1.08 -11.27 13.28
CA THR A 9 0.15 -12.06 12.46
C THR A 9 -1.24 -11.95 13.05
N ASP A 10 -2.27 -12.31 12.29
CA ASP A 10 -3.63 -12.38 12.82
C ASP A 10 -3.72 -13.55 13.81
N GLY A 11 -4.23 -13.31 15.03
CA GLY A 11 -4.15 -14.26 16.14
C GLY A 11 -2.78 -14.33 16.82
N GLY A 12 -1.81 -13.51 16.40
CA GLY A 12 -0.42 -13.54 16.86
C GLY A 12 -0.07 -12.40 17.83
N ASP A 13 1.21 -11.99 17.83
CA ASP A 13 1.70 -10.89 18.68
C ASP A 13 0.91 -9.59 18.44
N ALA A 14 0.54 -8.92 19.53
CA ALA A 14 -0.10 -7.62 19.50
C ALA A 14 0.74 -6.54 20.21
N ASP A 15 1.74 -6.93 21.00
CA ASP A 15 2.42 -6.03 21.93
C ASP A 15 3.20 -4.95 21.20
N THR A 16 3.95 -5.33 20.17
CA THR A 16 4.78 -4.40 19.40
C THR A 16 3.92 -3.39 18.64
N LEU A 17 2.81 -3.84 18.05
CA LEU A 17 1.90 -2.99 17.30
C LEU A 17 1.21 -1.98 18.23
N THR A 18 0.70 -2.47 19.36
CA THR A 18 0.04 -1.67 20.40
C THR A 18 0.99 -0.66 21.03
N HIS A 19 2.23 -1.07 21.33
CA HIS A 19 3.26 -0.18 21.86
C HIS A 19 3.47 1.04 20.94
N ASN A 20 3.71 0.78 19.65
CA ASN A 20 4.01 1.84 18.69
C ASN A 20 2.80 2.73 18.41
N ALA A 21 1.60 2.16 18.27
CA ALA A 21 0.36 2.93 18.13
C ALA A 21 0.13 3.87 19.34
N THR A 22 0.35 3.38 20.56
CA THR A 22 0.24 4.18 21.78
C THR A 22 1.25 5.32 21.82
N ARG A 23 2.49 5.07 21.39
CA ARG A 23 3.53 6.10 21.31
C ARG A 23 3.17 7.18 20.28
N LEU A 24 2.63 6.79 19.13
CA LEU A 24 2.16 7.72 18.10
C LEU A 24 0.97 8.56 18.58
N ALA A 25 0.00 7.96 19.28
CA ALA A 25 -1.14 8.68 19.86
C ALA A 25 -0.68 9.77 20.85
N ARG A 26 0.36 9.50 21.64
CA ARG A 26 0.91 10.45 22.63
C ARG A 26 1.84 11.51 22.03
N ALA A 27 2.38 11.27 20.84
CA ALA A 27 3.24 12.24 20.18
C ALA A 27 2.45 13.51 19.81
N ARG A 28 3.11 14.66 19.67
CA ARG A 28 2.51 15.88 19.09
C ARG A 28 2.45 15.85 17.55
N TRP A 29 2.66 14.68 16.97
CA TRP A 29 2.78 14.47 15.54
C TRP A 29 1.45 13.96 14.98
N ARG A 30 0.94 14.60 13.93
CA ARG A 30 -0.38 14.30 13.33
C ARG A 30 -0.26 13.91 11.85
N VAL A 31 0.82 13.20 11.53
CA VAL A 31 1.00 12.62 10.20
C VAL A 31 0.02 11.45 10.01
N PRO A 32 -0.59 11.31 8.82
CA PRO A 32 -1.48 10.19 8.53
C PRO A 32 -0.82 8.84 8.73
N VAL A 33 -1.54 7.93 9.39
CA VAL A 33 -1.12 6.55 9.66
C VAL A 33 -1.96 5.58 8.81
N VAL A 34 -1.29 4.67 8.10
CA VAL A 34 -1.91 3.47 7.55
C VAL A 34 -1.69 2.33 8.55
N LEU A 35 -2.77 1.77 9.10
CA LEU A 35 -2.72 0.65 10.05
C LEU A 35 -3.05 -0.65 9.34
N ALA A 36 -2.05 -1.54 9.23
CA ALA A 36 -2.11 -2.77 8.44
C ALA A 36 -1.43 -3.95 9.16
N GLY A 37 -1.64 -4.07 10.47
CA GLY A 37 -1.13 -5.14 11.33
C GLY A 37 -2.25 -6.02 11.89
N ASN A 38 -1.91 -6.82 12.91
CA ASN A 38 -2.79 -7.79 13.57
C ASN A 38 -4.25 -7.30 13.70
N VAL A 39 -5.17 -8.05 13.08
CA VAL A 39 -6.60 -7.75 13.05
C VAL A 39 -7.25 -7.65 14.43
N ASP A 40 -6.77 -8.42 15.41
CA ASP A 40 -7.42 -8.57 16.72
C ASP A 40 -7.38 -7.26 17.54
N VAL A 41 -6.35 -6.44 17.34
CA VAL A 41 -6.18 -5.15 18.02
C VAL A 41 -6.42 -3.96 17.11
N ARG A 42 -6.67 -4.19 15.81
CA ARG A 42 -6.72 -3.13 14.80
C ARG A 42 -7.77 -2.07 15.09
N ASP A 43 -8.96 -2.49 15.49
CA ASP A 43 -10.08 -1.57 15.74
C ASP A 43 -9.83 -0.73 16.99
N GLU A 44 -9.29 -1.32 18.04
CA GLU A 44 -8.89 -0.62 19.27
C GLU A 44 -7.80 0.42 18.98
N LEU A 45 -6.74 0.03 18.27
CA LEU A 45 -5.63 0.92 17.95
C LEU A 45 -6.05 2.04 16.99
N SER A 46 -6.95 1.75 16.04
CA SER A 46 -7.56 2.76 15.18
C SER A 46 -8.33 3.78 16.01
N ALA A 47 -9.19 3.33 16.93
CA ALA A 47 -9.94 4.21 17.82
C ALA A 47 -9.02 5.06 18.71
N LEU A 48 -7.96 4.47 19.26
CA LEU A 48 -6.95 5.16 20.07
C LEU A 48 -6.28 6.30 19.28
N LEU A 49 -5.80 6.01 18.08
CA LEU A 49 -5.11 6.98 17.23
C LEU A 49 -6.06 8.10 16.78
N VAL A 50 -7.28 7.75 16.35
CA VAL A 50 -8.31 8.72 15.96
C VAL A 50 -8.70 9.61 17.15
N GLY A 51 -8.88 9.03 18.35
CA GLY A 51 -9.17 9.76 19.58
C GLY A 51 -8.05 10.75 19.96
N ALA A 52 -6.81 10.45 19.59
CA ALA A 52 -5.68 11.38 19.73
C ALA A 52 -5.59 12.45 18.62
N GLY A 53 -6.48 12.39 17.62
CA GLY A 53 -6.52 13.29 16.46
C GLY A 53 -5.58 12.89 15.33
N VAL A 54 -4.98 11.69 15.35
CA VAL A 54 -4.14 11.19 14.26
C VAL A 54 -5.05 10.71 13.12
N PRO A 55 -4.87 11.16 11.86
CA PRO A 55 -5.63 10.62 10.74
C PRO A 55 -5.23 9.17 10.48
N VAL A 56 -6.20 8.25 10.49
CA VAL A 56 -5.95 6.81 10.28
C VAL A 56 -6.64 6.32 9.01
N THR A 57 -5.96 5.46 8.26
CA THR A 57 -6.56 4.62 7.22
C THR A 57 -6.26 3.17 7.55
N VAL A 58 -7.30 2.36 7.77
CA VAL A 58 -7.15 0.94 8.05
C VAL A 58 -6.98 0.15 6.75
N ALA A 59 -6.17 -0.89 6.78
CA ALA A 59 -6.01 -1.87 5.73
C ALA A 59 -5.93 -3.29 6.34
N ASP A 60 -6.00 -4.29 5.47
CA ASP A 60 -5.77 -5.68 5.86
C ASP A 60 -4.32 -5.88 6.31
N ASN A 61 -4.10 -6.90 7.15
CA ASN A 61 -2.77 -7.20 7.66
C ASN A 61 -1.84 -7.54 6.49
N VAL A 62 -0.67 -6.91 6.42
CA VAL A 62 0.33 -7.21 5.38
C VAL A 62 0.97 -8.58 5.55
N LEU A 63 0.94 -9.12 6.78
CA LEU A 63 1.48 -10.44 7.12
C LEU A 63 0.45 -11.19 7.98
N PRO A 64 -0.71 -11.60 7.43
CA PRO A 64 -1.77 -12.22 8.22
C PRO A 64 -1.34 -13.54 8.86
N ARG A 65 -0.40 -14.26 8.25
CA ARG A 65 0.19 -15.51 8.77
C ARG A 65 1.69 -15.54 8.47
N ILE A 66 2.44 -16.32 9.25
CA ILE A 66 3.87 -16.50 9.04
C ILE A 66 4.11 -17.03 7.61
N GLY A 67 5.00 -16.38 6.86
CA GLY A 67 5.32 -16.72 5.47
C GLY A 67 4.34 -16.17 4.43
N VAL A 68 3.18 -15.65 4.82
CA VAL A 68 2.15 -15.16 3.88
C VAL A 68 2.17 -13.64 3.83
N LEU A 69 2.64 -13.05 2.72
CA LEU A 69 2.63 -11.60 2.49
C LEU A 69 1.39 -11.21 1.65
N ALA A 70 0.55 -10.31 2.18
CA ALA A 70 -0.68 -9.81 1.53
C ALA A 70 -0.68 -8.26 1.46
N PRO A 71 0.12 -7.66 0.56
CA PRO A 71 0.41 -6.22 0.62
C PRO A 71 -0.66 -5.32 -0.03
N ASP A 72 -1.60 -5.87 -0.79
CA ASP A 72 -2.40 -5.10 -1.75
C ASP A 72 -3.32 -4.08 -1.08
N SER A 73 -3.97 -4.48 0.02
CA SER A 73 -4.82 -3.60 0.83
C SER A 73 -4.02 -2.42 1.39
N ALA A 74 -2.81 -2.68 1.90
CA ALA A 74 -1.92 -1.66 2.43
C ALA A 74 -1.38 -0.74 1.32
N ARG A 75 -1.00 -1.29 0.15
CA ARG A 75 -0.57 -0.51 -1.02
C ARG A 75 -1.67 0.43 -1.48
N ALA A 76 -2.90 -0.06 -1.62
CA ALA A 76 -4.05 0.74 -1.98
C ALA A 76 -4.32 1.84 -0.93
N ALA A 77 -4.21 1.51 0.36
CA ALA A 77 -4.36 2.49 1.45
C ALA A 77 -3.29 3.58 1.41
N ILE A 78 -2.01 3.22 1.27
CA ILE A 78 -0.89 4.16 1.14
C ILE A 78 -1.11 5.07 -0.06
N ARG A 79 -1.45 4.51 -1.22
CA ARG A 79 -1.73 5.30 -2.42
C ARG A 79 -2.87 6.29 -2.20
N ARG A 80 -3.99 5.84 -1.61
CA ARG A 80 -5.12 6.72 -1.25
C ARG A 80 -4.71 7.85 -0.30
N VAL A 81 -3.92 7.54 0.73
CA VAL A 81 -3.43 8.54 1.69
C VAL A 81 -2.48 9.52 0.99
N PHE A 82 -1.54 9.03 0.18
CA PHE A 82 -0.60 9.86 -0.57
C PHE A 82 -1.34 10.82 -1.53
N LEU A 83 -2.33 10.32 -2.28
CA LEU A 83 -3.14 11.13 -3.17
C LEU A 83 -3.90 12.22 -2.42
N ARG A 84 -4.55 11.91 -1.30
CA ARG A 84 -5.29 12.91 -0.52
C ARG A 84 -4.37 13.92 0.18
N HIS A 85 -3.31 13.43 0.80
CA HIS A 85 -2.50 14.21 1.73
C HIS A 85 -1.35 14.96 1.05
N VAL A 86 -0.67 14.33 0.10
CA VAL A 86 0.54 14.89 -0.54
C VAL A 86 0.18 15.59 -1.85
N ILE A 87 -0.65 14.97 -2.68
CA ILE A 87 -1.03 15.51 -3.99
C ILE A 87 -2.22 16.47 -3.83
N GLY A 88 -3.29 16.05 -3.14
CA GLY A 88 -4.49 16.83 -2.90
C GLY A 88 -4.28 18.06 -2.00
N GLY A 89 -3.25 18.05 -1.14
CA GLY A 89 -2.93 19.17 -0.25
C GLY A 89 -2.14 20.31 -0.91
N LYS A 90 -1.49 20.09 -2.06
CA LYS A 90 -0.57 21.05 -2.68
C LYS A 90 -1.21 22.08 -3.62
N GLY A 91 -2.53 22.22 -3.62
CA GLY A 91 -3.18 23.25 -4.46
C GLY A 91 -2.90 23.05 -5.96
N LEU A 92 -2.79 21.80 -6.43
CA LEU A 92 -2.51 21.46 -7.83
C LEU A 92 -3.55 21.98 -8.83
N SER A 93 -4.68 22.50 -8.34
CA SER A 93 -5.59 23.31 -9.14
C SER A 93 -6.35 24.31 -8.27
N ARG A 94 -6.69 25.47 -8.84
CA ARG A 94 -7.46 26.55 -8.18
C ARG A 94 -8.96 26.23 -8.00
N GLY A 95 -9.35 24.96 -7.93
CA GLY A 95 -10.75 24.56 -7.68
C GLY A 95 -11.03 23.10 -8.01
N GLY A 96 -12.15 22.56 -7.54
CA GLY A 96 -12.47 21.12 -7.63
C GLY A 96 -12.69 20.55 -9.03
N ARG A 97 -12.66 21.36 -10.10
CA ARG A 97 -12.88 20.90 -11.48
C ARG A 97 -11.78 19.95 -11.97
N PHE A 98 -10.51 20.27 -11.72
CA PHE A 98 -9.39 19.42 -12.17
C PHE A 98 -9.38 18.09 -11.40
N ALA A 99 -9.60 18.13 -10.08
CA ALA A 99 -9.73 16.93 -9.26
C ALA A 99 -10.86 16.00 -9.76
N ARG A 100 -11.98 16.54 -10.26
CA ARG A 100 -13.07 15.74 -10.86
C ARG A 100 -12.71 15.11 -12.22
N LEU A 101 -11.71 15.64 -12.93
CA LEU A 101 -11.24 15.08 -14.20
C LEU A 101 -10.23 13.95 -13.99
N VAL A 102 -9.55 13.90 -12.84
CA VAL A 102 -8.62 12.83 -12.50
C VAL A 102 -9.41 11.55 -12.22
N ARG A 103 -9.44 10.65 -13.21
CA ARG A 103 -10.16 9.36 -13.10
C ARG A 103 -9.35 8.25 -12.46
N THR A 104 -8.02 8.33 -12.56
CA THR A 104 -7.09 7.40 -11.92
C THR A 104 -5.74 8.10 -11.74
N ALA A 105 -4.95 7.69 -10.75
CA ALA A 105 -3.58 8.17 -10.66
C ALA A 105 -2.69 7.43 -11.65
N THR A 106 -1.72 8.14 -12.21
CA THR A 106 -0.79 7.66 -13.25
C THR A 106 -0.25 6.26 -12.97
N PRO A 107 0.23 5.91 -11.75
CA PRO A 107 0.77 4.57 -11.52
C PRO A 107 -0.22 3.43 -11.75
N ASP A 108 -1.51 3.62 -11.46
CA ASP A 108 -2.53 2.58 -11.71
C ASP A 108 -2.89 2.51 -13.19
N ALA A 109 -3.03 3.67 -13.86
CA ALA A 109 -3.28 3.70 -15.30
C ALA A 109 -2.17 2.98 -16.06
N VAL A 110 -0.92 3.23 -15.68
CA VAL A 110 0.25 2.59 -16.28
C VAL A 110 0.24 1.10 -15.97
N LEU A 111 0.02 0.68 -14.72
CA LEU A 111 -0.07 -0.74 -14.36
C LEU A 111 -1.13 -1.48 -15.20
N THR A 112 -2.37 -0.96 -15.26
CA THR A 112 -3.43 -1.55 -16.08
C THR A 112 -3.08 -1.55 -17.57
N GLY A 113 -2.43 -0.49 -18.07
CA GLY A 113 -1.99 -0.43 -19.46
C GLY A 113 -0.90 -1.46 -19.78
N VAL A 114 0.02 -1.70 -18.83
CA VAL A 114 1.08 -2.72 -18.94
C VAL A 114 0.48 -4.13 -18.94
N GLU A 115 -0.53 -4.41 -18.11
CA GLU A 115 -1.26 -5.68 -18.12
C GLU A 115 -1.92 -5.95 -19.49
N VAL A 116 -2.68 -4.97 -20.01
CA VAL A 116 -3.31 -5.06 -21.33
C VAL A 116 -2.26 -5.23 -22.44
N LEU A 117 -1.12 -4.53 -22.34
CA LEU A 117 -0.04 -4.65 -23.31
C LEU A 117 0.60 -6.04 -23.27
N ALA A 118 0.83 -6.61 -22.10
CA ALA A 118 1.36 -7.96 -21.94
C ALA A 118 0.42 -9.01 -22.55
N GLU A 119 -0.90 -8.87 -22.37
CA GLU A 119 -1.89 -9.75 -23.02
C GLU A 119 -1.81 -9.68 -24.55
N VAL A 120 -1.67 -8.48 -25.12
CA VAL A 120 -1.54 -8.29 -26.58
C VAL A 120 -0.23 -8.84 -27.12
N VAL A 121 0.87 -8.66 -26.39
CA VAL A 121 2.20 -9.17 -26.77
C VAL A 121 2.27 -10.70 -26.59
N GLY A 122 1.47 -11.27 -25.69
CA GLY A 122 1.39 -12.71 -25.46
C GLY A 122 2.63 -13.29 -24.76
N GLY A 123 3.29 -12.51 -23.90
CA GLY A 123 4.49 -12.95 -23.20
C GLY A 123 4.99 -11.96 -22.15
N ASP A 124 6.16 -12.28 -21.60
CA ASP A 124 6.77 -11.50 -20.52
C ASP A 124 7.17 -10.10 -20.98
N LEU A 125 6.87 -9.10 -20.15
CA LEU A 125 7.04 -7.69 -20.46
C LEU A 125 7.62 -6.95 -19.27
N MET A 126 8.64 -6.12 -19.52
CA MET A 126 9.12 -5.11 -18.58
C MET A 126 8.94 -3.72 -19.19
N VAL A 127 8.36 -2.80 -18.42
CA VAL A 127 8.20 -1.39 -18.80
C VAL A 127 8.96 -0.52 -17.81
N VAL A 128 9.72 0.43 -18.35
CA VAL A 128 10.46 1.44 -17.58
C VAL A 128 9.85 2.80 -17.90
N ASP A 129 9.12 3.36 -16.94
CA ASP A 129 8.50 4.68 -17.04
C ASP A 129 9.43 5.72 -16.39
N VAL A 130 10.15 6.47 -17.23
CA VAL A 130 11.10 7.50 -16.76
C VAL A 130 10.39 8.84 -16.66
N GLY A 131 10.03 9.23 -15.44
CA GLY A 131 9.47 10.53 -15.12
C GLY A 131 10.54 11.58 -14.77
N GLY A 132 10.10 12.82 -14.52
CA GLY A 132 10.98 13.91 -14.12
C GLY A 132 11.46 13.86 -12.66
N ALA A 133 10.89 12.97 -11.85
CA ALA A 133 11.21 12.81 -10.43
C ALA A 133 11.35 11.36 -10.00
N THR A 134 10.56 10.46 -10.59
CA THR A 134 10.61 9.02 -10.33
C THR A 134 10.90 8.27 -11.62
N THR A 135 11.54 7.11 -11.47
CA THR A 135 11.60 6.10 -12.51
C THR A 135 10.90 4.88 -11.97
N ASP A 136 9.78 4.51 -12.58
CA ASP A 136 8.96 3.39 -12.17
C ASP A 136 9.25 2.19 -13.10
N VAL A 137 9.36 0.99 -12.52
CA VAL A 137 9.64 -0.25 -13.25
C VAL A 137 8.49 -1.22 -13.01
N TYR A 138 7.87 -1.65 -14.10
CA TYR A 138 6.76 -2.60 -14.11
C TYR A 138 7.19 -3.89 -14.80
N SER A 139 6.76 -5.03 -14.28
CA SER A 139 7.07 -6.35 -14.84
C SER A 139 5.83 -7.24 -14.82
N VAL A 140 5.51 -7.81 -15.98
CA VAL A 140 4.51 -8.88 -16.14
C VAL A 140 5.27 -10.11 -16.60
N LEU A 141 5.25 -11.15 -15.78
CA LEU A 141 5.95 -12.40 -16.05
C LEU A 141 4.94 -13.54 -16.04
N THR A 142 5.01 -14.40 -17.04
CA THR A 142 4.27 -15.65 -17.12
C THR A 142 5.01 -16.67 -16.26
N PRO A 143 4.41 -17.24 -15.21
CA PRO A 143 5.09 -18.21 -14.37
C PRO A 143 5.52 -19.43 -15.20
N ASP A 144 6.81 -19.74 -15.22
CA ASP A 144 7.32 -20.99 -15.80
C ASP A 144 7.13 -22.13 -14.78
N GLU A 145 6.23 -23.07 -15.08
CA GLU A 145 5.95 -24.25 -14.24
C GLU A 145 7.19 -25.11 -13.97
N ARG A 146 8.26 -24.99 -14.78
CA ARG A 146 9.50 -25.79 -14.66
C ARG A 146 10.59 -25.12 -13.83
N ALA A 147 10.44 -23.86 -13.44
CA ALA A 147 11.44 -23.13 -12.65
C ALA A 147 11.25 -23.29 -11.12
N GLY A 148 10.27 -24.08 -10.68
CA GLY A 148 9.95 -24.33 -9.28
C GLY A 148 10.88 -25.32 -8.57
N GLY A 149 12.15 -24.95 -8.37
CA GLY A 149 13.00 -25.61 -7.37
C GLY A 149 12.58 -25.23 -5.94
N PRO A 150 12.75 -26.11 -4.93
CA PRO A 150 12.26 -25.85 -3.58
C PRO A 150 13.11 -24.76 -2.91
N GLY A 151 12.49 -23.61 -2.64
CA GLY A 151 13.02 -22.63 -1.69
C GLY A 151 13.25 -21.21 -2.22
N ARG A 152 12.22 -20.54 -2.73
CA ARG A 152 12.13 -19.06 -2.69
C ARG A 152 10.66 -18.61 -2.72
N GLU A 153 9.99 -18.68 -1.57
CA GLU A 153 8.95 -17.69 -1.26
C GLU A 153 9.68 -16.39 -0.85
N VAL A 154 10.00 -15.55 -1.84
CA VAL A 154 10.47 -14.19 -1.59
C VAL A 154 9.39 -13.25 -2.06
N ALA A 155 8.72 -12.62 -1.09
CA ALA A 155 7.85 -11.45 -1.21
C ALA A 155 6.88 -11.42 -2.40
N GLY A 156 5.66 -11.90 -2.17
CA GLY A 156 4.45 -11.45 -2.85
C GLY A 156 4.39 -11.72 -4.35
N GLN A 157 3.94 -12.92 -4.72
CA GLN A 157 3.35 -13.11 -6.05
C GLN A 157 2.02 -12.34 -6.09
N LEU A 158 2.06 -11.19 -6.74
CA LEU A 158 0.94 -10.29 -7.01
C LEU A 158 0.11 -10.87 -8.17
N TRP A 159 -0.58 -12.00 -7.98
CA TRP A 159 -1.54 -12.50 -8.98
C TRP A 159 -2.70 -13.27 -8.35
N ARG A 160 -3.87 -12.63 -8.28
CA ARG A 160 -5.18 -13.15 -8.66
C ARG A 160 -6.23 -12.05 -8.68
#